data_AF-A0A2M8P058-F1
#
_entry.id   AF-A0A2M8P058-F1
#
_cell.length_a   1.000
_cell.length_b   1.000
_cell.length_c   1.000
_cell.angle_alpha   90.00
_cell.angle_beta   90.00
_cell.angle_gamma   90.00
#
_symmetry.space_group_name_H-M   'P 1'
#
loop_
_entity.id
_entity.type
_entity.pdbx_description
1 polymer ?
#
loop_
_entity_poly.entity_id
_entity_poly.type
_entity_poly.pdbx_seq_one_letter_code
_entity_poly.pdbx_strand_id
1 'polypeptide(L)'
;MGLAYYRIPTQTFNELLPLITAHEADLLSPRARGYWFDTPDNYDYATVRAIATELDRAGQAAALETLILPEVQAHALSLLEIALPNDGAPFPPPLFLCSQAPEGVQLHLKAARRALGADAERAARHFATNVRDPRFLGYLNKQLRHLREALPRVWRFYERAAEAGNAILVVDLRARDLFEPGAVEREAMLYG
;
A
#
# COMPACT_ATOMS: atom_id res chain seq x y z
N MET A 1 1.76 -11.97 -4.29
CA MET A 1 1.86 -10.70 -5.06
C MET A 1 1.83 -9.52 -4.08
N GLY A 2 2.17 -8.29 -4.46
CA GLY A 2 2.18 -7.14 -3.53
C GLY A 2 1.10 -6.10 -3.87
N LEU A 3 1.50 -4.88 -4.21
CA LEU A 3 0.57 -3.80 -4.57
C LEU A 3 0.70 -3.43 -6.05
N ALA A 4 -0.42 -3.17 -6.70
CA ALA A 4 -0.48 -2.54 -8.01
C ALA A 4 -0.95 -1.09 -7.86
N TYR A 5 -0.25 -0.19 -8.54
CA TYR A 5 -0.59 1.22 -8.66
C TYR A 5 -0.91 1.50 -10.12
N TYR A 6 -2.08 2.06 -10.37
CA TYR A 6 -2.54 2.47 -11.69
C TYR A 6 -2.69 3.98 -11.71
N ARG A 7 -1.98 4.64 -12.62
CA ARG A 7 -2.23 6.05 -12.94
C ARG A 7 -3.35 6.07 -13.95
N ILE A 8 -4.52 6.57 -13.57
CA ILE A 8 -5.74 6.51 -14.38
C ILE A 8 -6.34 7.90 -14.59
N PRO A 9 -7.14 8.11 -15.66
CA PRO A 9 -7.89 9.34 -15.83
C PRO A 9 -8.84 9.60 -14.67
N THR A 10 -9.02 10.87 -14.31
CA THR A 10 -9.89 11.31 -13.21
C THR A 10 -11.33 10.84 -13.40
N GLN A 11 -11.83 10.82 -14.63
CA GLN A 11 -13.17 10.34 -14.94
C GLN A 11 -13.36 8.87 -14.53
N THR A 12 -12.44 7.99 -14.94
CA THR A 12 -12.48 6.58 -14.56
C THR A 12 -12.36 6.39 -13.05
N PHE A 13 -11.50 7.17 -12.38
CA PHE A 13 -11.40 7.12 -10.93
C PHE A 13 -12.73 7.50 -10.25
N ASN A 14 -13.42 8.53 -10.73
CA ASN A 14 -14.71 8.95 -10.18
C ASN A 14 -15.80 7.89 -10.37
N GLU A 15 -15.76 7.13 -11.47
CA GLU A 15 -16.64 5.99 -11.70
C GLU A 15 -16.39 4.85 -10.70
N LEU A 16 -15.12 4.63 -10.34
CA LEU A 16 -14.71 3.60 -9.37
C LEU A 16 -14.81 4.06 -7.91
N LEU A 17 -14.92 5.37 -7.65
CA LEU A 17 -14.88 5.96 -6.31
C LEU A 17 -15.89 5.34 -5.33
N PRO A 18 -17.16 5.08 -5.70
CA PRO A 18 -18.10 4.42 -4.80
C PRO A 18 -17.61 3.03 -4.35
N LEU A 19 -17.04 2.25 -5.27
CA LEU A 19 -16.51 0.92 -5.00
C LEU A 19 -15.25 1.00 -4.12
N ILE A 20 -14.36 1.96 -4.39
CA ILE A 20 -13.16 2.21 -3.59
C ILE A 20 -13.56 2.59 -2.16
N THR A 21 -14.41 3.60 -1.97
CA THR A 21 -14.80 4.09 -0.64
C THR A 21 -15.53 3.03 0.18
N ALA A 22 -16.34 2.18 -0.45
CA ALA A 22 -17.06 1.12 0.25
C ALA A 22 -16.13 0.01 0.80
N HIS A 23 -14.96 -0.21 0.17
CA HIS A 23 -14.14 -1.40 0.42
C HIS A 23 -12.66 -1.11 0.70
N GLU A 24 -12.26 0.16 0.80
CA GLU A 24 -10.86 0.55 1.05
C GLU A 24 -10.31 -0.09 2.33
N ALA A 25 -11.12 -0.15 3.39
CA ALA A 25 -10.73 -0.76 4.67
C ALA A 25 -10.44 -2.27 4.54
N ASP A 26 -11.17 -2.96 3.67
CA ASP A 26 -11.08 -4.40 3.43
C ASP A 26 -9.92 -4.75 2.47
N LEU A 27 -9.51 -3.80 1.63
CA LEU A 27 -8.53 -4.01 0.58
C LEU A 27 -7.12 -3.52 0.95
N LEU A 28 -7.00 -2.42 1.69
CA LEU A 28 -5.74 -1.69 1.83
C LEU A 28 -5.27 -1.50 3.28
N SER A 29 -6.11 -1.76 4.28
CA SER A 29 -5.70 -1.55 5.68
C SER A 29 -4.68 -2.61 6.15
N PRO A 30 -3.70 -2.25 7.01
CA PRO A 30 -2.85 -3.22 7.69
C PRO A 30 -3.64 -4.24 8.52
N ARG A 31 -4.85 -3.86 8.95
CA ARG A 31 -5.79 -4.74 9.65
C ARG A 31 -6.39 -5.78 8.70
N ALA A 32 -6.77 -5.44 7.48
CA ALA A 32 -7.26 -6.42 6.51
C ALA A 32 -6.27 -7.57 6.29
N ARG A 33 -4.96 -7.26 6.32
CA ARG A 33 -3.88 -8.26 6.20
C ARG A 33 -3.78 -9.23 7.39
N GLY A 34 -4.17 -8.80 8.59
CA GLY A 34 -4.21 -9.63 9.80
C GLY A 34 -5.56 -10.35 9.97
N TYR A 35 -6.66 -9.70 9.63
CA TYR A 35 -8.03 -10.22 9.78
C TYR A 35 -8.28 -11.50 8.98
N TRP A 36 -7.61 -11.71 7.85
CA TRP A 36 -7.68 -12.98 7.08
C TRP A 36 -7.21 -14.19 7.89
N PHE A 37 -6.29 -13.98 8.82
CA PHE A 37 -5.69 -15.02 9.66
C PHE A 37 -6.33 -15.06 11.06
N ASP A 38 -6.72 -13.91 11.61
CA ASP A 38 -7.24 -13.80 12.98
C ASP A 38 -8.70 -14.28 13.10
N THR A 39 -9.51 -14.13 12.04
CA THR A 39 -10.94 -14.52 12.03
C THR A 39 -11.38 -15.10 10.68
N PRO A 40 -10.79 -16.21 10.21
CA PRO A 40 -11.03 -16.73 8.87
C PRO A 40 -12.51 -17.10 8.65
N ASP A 41 -13.21 -17.63 9.65
CA ASP A 41 -14.59 -18.10 9.48
C ASP A 41 -15.63 -16.99 9.30
N ASN A 42 -15.29 -15.74 9.63
CA ASN A 42 -16.18 -14.58 9.52
C ASN A 42 -15.78 -13.62 8.39
N TYR A 43 -14.82 -14.02 7.55
CA TYR A 43 -14.30 -13.18 6.49
C TYR A 43 -14.92 -13.52 5.13
N ASP A 44 -15.44 -12.51 4.43
CA ASP A 44 -16.01 -12.70 3.09
C ASP A 44 -14.91 -12.66 2.01
N TYR A 45 -14.18 -13.78 1.90
CA TYR A 45 -13.12 -13.96 0.92
C TYR A 45 -13.60 -13.75 -0.52
N ALA A 46 -14.84 -14.19 -0.82
CA ALA A 46 -15.38 -14.14 -2.18
C ALA A 46 -15.65 -12.71 -2.62
N THR A 47 -16.30 -11.91 -1.77
CA THR A 47 -16.60 -10.50 -2.05
C THR A 47 -15.32 -9.69 -2.19
N VAL A 48 -14.39 -9.83 -1.24
CA VAL A 48 -13.11 -9.10 -1.26
C VAL A 48 -12.32 -9.41 -2.53
N ARG A 49 -12.24 -10.69 -2.90
CA ARG A 49 -11.61 -11.11 -4.15
C ARG A 49 -12.30 -10.52 -5.37
N ALA A 50 -13.62 -10.56 -5.42
CA ALA A 50 -14.40 -10.07 -6.55
C ALA A 50 -14.13 -8.57 -6.77
N ILE A 51 -14.18 -7.78 -5.69
CA ILE A 51 -13.92 -6.34 -5.74
C ILE A 51 -12.48 -6.05 -6.14
N ALA A 52 -11.50 -6.72 -5.52
CA ALA A 52 -10.09 -6.54 -5.87
C ALA A 52 -9.84 -6.90 -7.35
N THR A 53 -10.50 -7.94 -7.87
CA THR A 53 -10.43 -8.33 -9.28
C THR A 53 -11.08 -7.29 -10.20
N GLU A 54 -12.22 -6.73 -9.81
CA GLU A 54 -12.90 -5.69 -10.56
C GLU A 54 -12.05 -4.42 -10.65
N LEU A 55 -11.52 -3.95 -9.52
CA LEU A 55 -10.61 -2.81 -9.46
C LEU A 55 -9.33 -3.06 -10.26
N ASP A 56 -8.73 -4.25 -10.16
CA ASP A 56 -7.52 -4.60 -10.93
C ASP A 56 -7.79 -4.56 -12.45
N ARG A 57 -8.92 -5.13 -12.90
CA ARG A 57 -9.32 -5.09 -14.31
C ARG A 57 -9.59 -3.69 -14.80
N ALA A 58 -10.33 -2.89 -14.03
CA ALA A 58 -10.62 -1.50 -14.39
C ALA A 58 -9.34 -0.67 -14.45
N GLY A 59 -8.44 -0.87 -13.47
CA GLY A 59 -7.11 -0.27 -13.43
C GLY A 59 -6.28 -0.61 -14.66
N GLN A 60 -6.20 -1.90 -15.04
CA GLN A 60 -5.47 -2.35 -16.23
C GLN A 60 -6.06 -1.78 -17.53
N ALA A 61 -7.39 -1.72 -17.65
CA ALA A 61 -8.05 -1.21 -18.85
C ALA A 61 -7.83 0.29 -19.05
N ALA A 62 -7.73 1.07 -17.96
CA ALA A 62 -7.60 2.52 -17.99
C ALA A 62 -6.17 3.03 -17.69
N ALA A 63 -5.20 2.13 -17.49
CA ALA A 63 -3.85 2.49 -17.06
C ALA A 63 -3.14 3.36 -18.10
N LEU A 64 -2.80 4.58 -17.70
CA LEU A 64 -1.84 5.42 -18.40
C LEU A 64 -0.40 5.06 -18.01
N GLU A 65 -0.25 4.46 -16.83
CA GLU A 65 0.99 3.90 -16.31
C GLU A 65 0.68 2.93 -15.18
N THR A 66 1.51 1.90 -15.04
CA THR A 66 1.39 0.91 -13.96
C THR A 66 2.71 0.77 -13.21
N LEU A 67 2.62 0.72 -11.89
CA LEU A 67 3.73 0.35 -11.01
C LEU A 67 3.30 -0.85 -10.16
N ILE A 68 4.04 -1.94 -10.24
CA ILE A 68 3.84 -3.12 -9.39
C ILE A 68 4.97 -3.19 -8.38
N LEU A 69 4.59 -3.33 -7.11
CA LEU A 69 5.50 -3.60 -6.01
C LEU A 69 5.35 -5.05 -5.56
N PRO A 70 6.45 -5.82 -5.45
CA PRO A 70 6.45 -7.09 -4.75
C PRO A 70 6.01 -6.93 -3.29
N GLU A 71 5.52 -8.03 -2.71
CA GLU A 71 5.01 -8.05 -1.33
C GLU A 71 6.01 -7.50 -0.32
N VAL A 72 7.29 -7.87 -0.44
CA VAL A 72 8.34 -7.39 0.47
C VAL A 72 8.52 -5.86 0.42
N GLN A 73 8.31 -5.24 -0.74
CA GLN A 73 8.39 -3.79 -0.92
C GLN A 73 7.11 -3.09 -0.47
N ALA A 74 5.95 -3.68 -0.74
CA ALA A 74 4.65 -3.22 -0.23
C ALA A 74 4.60 -3.26 1.31
N HIS A 75 5.13 -4.33 1.91
CA HIS A 75 5.27 -4.48 3.35
C HIS A 75 6.21 -3.43 3.93
N ALA A 76 7.39 -3.25 3.33
CA ALA A 76 8.34 -2.22 3.74
C ALA A 76 7.75 -0.80 3.69
N LEU A 77 6.94 -0.49 2.67
CA LEU A 77 6.20 0.77 2.59
C LEU A 77 5.16 0.90 3.69
N SER A 78 4.43 -0.17 4.03
CA SER A 78 3.48 -0.13 5.16
C SER A 78 4.16 -0.03 6.52
N LEU A 79 5.45 -0.35 6.65
CA LEU A 79 6.18 -0.09 7.88
C LEU A 79 6.43 1.40 8.12
N LEU A 80 6.27 2.24 7.08
CA LEU A 80 6.13 3.69 7.29
C LEU A 80 4.96 4.00 8.24
N GLU A 81 3.92 3.15 8.30
CA GLU A 81 2.76 3.28 9.20
C GLU A 81 2.98 2.80 10.63
N ILE A 82 3.93 1.89 10.85
CA ILE A 82 4.03 1.13 12.11
C ILE A 82 5.26 1.49 12.93
N ALA A 83 6.38 1.92 12.32
CA ALA A 83 7.64 1.92 13.05
C ALA A 83 8.64 2.99 12.63
N LEU A 84 8.38 4.27 12.90
CA LEU A 84 9.46 5.28 12.96
C LEU A 84 9.15 6.41 13.99
N PRO A 85 9.65 6.30 15.23
CA PRO A 85 9.76 7.43 16.14
C PRO A 85 11.20 7.97 16.18
N ASN A 86 11.34 9.30 16.14
CA ASN A 86 12.20 10.06 17.07
C ASN A 86 11.97 11.58 17.04
N ASP A 87 11.22 12.14 16.08
CA ASP A 87 11.20 13.61 15.89
C ASP A 87 9.88 14.29 16.32
N GLY A 88 8.92 13.55 16.89
CA GLY A 88 7.66 14.13 17.40
C GLY A 88 6.75 14.76 16.34
N ALA A 89 7.00 14.53 15.05
CA ALA A 89 6.16 15.05 13.98
C ALA A 89 4.85 14.23 13.87
N PRO A 90 3.67 14.88 13.75
CA PRO A 90 2.41 14.19 13.51
C PRO A 90 2.46 13.43 12.18
N PHE A 91 2.00 12.19 12.22
CA PHE A 91 2.05 11.20 11.14
C PHE A 91 1.45 11.75 9.84
N PRO A 92 2.18 11.77 8.71
CA PRO A 92 1.50 11.96 7.43
C PRO A 92 0.67 10.70 7.12
N PRO A 93 -0.53 10.80 6.51
CA PRO A 93 -1.46 9.69 6.26
C PRO A 93 -0.82 8.46 5.55
N PRO A 94 -1.53 7.34 5.27
CA PRO A 94 -1.03 6.24 4.43
C PRO A 94 -0.73 6.73 2.99
N LEU A 95 0.32 7.56 2.82
CA LEU A 95 0.49 8.51 1.71
C LEU A 95 0.57 7.82 0.35
N PHE A 96 0.89 6.53 0.35
CA PHE A 96 1.14 5.71 -0.81
C PHE A 96 0.40 4.37 -0.75
N LEU A 97 -0.54 4.19 0.17
CA LEU A 97 -1.22 2.91 0.38
C LEU A 97 -2.74 3.00 0.22
N CYS A 98 -3.21 4.10 -0.36
CA CYS A 98 -4.61 4.33 -0.69
C CYS A 98 -4.77 4.94 -2.07
N SER A 99 -5.94 4.68 -2.64
CA SER A 99 -6.39 5.25 -3.89
C SER A 99 -6.68 6.75 -3.70
N GLN A 100 -6.26 7.58 -4.64
CA GLN A 100 -6.31 9.03 -4.51
C GLN A 100 -6.81 9.71 -5.79
N ALA A 101 -7.79 10.60 -5.63
CA ALA A 101 -8.15 11.58 -6.64
C ALA A 101 -6.98 12.56 -6.88
N PRO A 102 -6.95 13.32 -8.00
CA PRO A 102 -5.84 14.21 -8.33
C PRO A 102 -5.49 15.20 -7.21
N GLU A 103 -6.49 15.77 -6.55
CA GLU A 103 -6.31 16.69 -5.42
C GLU A 103 -5.65 15.98 -4.22
N GLY A 104 -6.08 14.73 -3.96
CA GLY A 104 -5.50 13.86 -2.94
C GLY A 104 -4.04 13.53 -3.21
N VAL A 105 -3.67 13.23 -4.47
CA VAL A 105 -2.27 12.99 -4.89
C VAL A 105 -1.40 14.20 -4.58
N GLN A 106 -1.86 15.42 -4.91
CA GLN A 106 -1.13 16.66 -4.63
C GLN A 106 -0.95 16.89 -3.12
N LEU A 107 -2.02 16.68 -2.34
CA LEU A 107 -1.98 16.79 -0.88
C LEU A 107 -1.00 15.77 -0.28
N HIS A 108 -1.00 14.54 -0.79
CA HIS A 108 -0.12 13.48 -0.33
C HIS A 108 1.34 13.81 -0.62
N LEU A 109 1.67 14.25 -1.83
CA LEU A 109 3.05 14.69 -2.14
C LEU A 109 3.47 15.88 -1.28
N LYS A 110 2.58 16.84 -1.02
CA LYS A 110 2.88 17.98 -0.13
C LYS A 110 3.17 17.50 1.30
N ALA A 111 2.37 16.57 1.82
CA ALA A 111 2.59 15.98 3.13
C ALA A 111 3.89 15.15 3.18
N ALA A 112 4.16 14.34 2.15
CA ALA A 112 5.39 13.56 2.01
C ALA A 112 6.61 14.48 2.02
N ARG A 113 6.59 15.55 1.22
CA ARG A 113 7.67 16.54 1.15
C ARG A 113 7.92 17.24 2.47
N ARG A 114 6.85 17.57 3.20
CA ARG A 114 6.93 18.20 4.53
C ARG A 114 7.54 17.27 5.57
N ALA A 115 7.14 15.99 5.56
CA ALA A 115 7.55 15.02 6.58
C ALA A 115 8.92 14.40 6.29
N LEU A 116 9.23 14.11 5.03
CA LEU A 116 10.38 13.32 4.61
C LEU A 116 11.45 14.15 3.87
N GLY A 117 11.12 15.40 3.52
CA GLY A 117 11.98 16.29 2.72
C GLY A 117 11.62 16.31 1.25
N ALA A 118 12.21 17.24 0.49
CA ALA A 118 11.84 17.49 -0.90
C ALA A 118 12.27 16.39 -1.89
N ASP A 119 13.18 15.50 -1.49
CA ASP A 119 13.79 14.50 -2.36
C ASP A 119 13.57 13.09 -1.83
N ALA A 120 12.97 12.24 -2.67
CA ALA A 120 12.58 10.88 -2.28
C ALA A 120 13.78 9.96 -1.98
N GLU A 121 14.89 10.15 -2.68
CA GLU A 121 16.14 9.40 -2.47
C GLU A 121 16.77 9.73 -1.11
N ARG A 122 16.80 11.02 -0.76
CA ARG A 122 17.27 11.52 0.53
C ARG A 122 16.35 11.10 1.67
N ALA A 123 15.04 11.20 1.47
CA ALA A 123 14.03 10.69 2.40
C ALA A 123 14.29 9.22 2.74
N ALA A 124 14.48 8.38 1.73
CA ALA A 124 14.70 6.96 1.94
C ALA A 124 16.03 6.64 2.66
N ARG A 125 17.03 7.51 2.53
CA ARG A 125 18.31 7.42 3.26
C ARG A 125 18.24 7.89 4.71
N HIS A 126 17.26 8.74 5.06
CA HIS A 126 17.06 9.23 6.43
C HIS A 126 16.54 8.15 7.39
N PHE A 127 15.94 7.09 6.86
CA PHE A 127 15.58 5.94 7.69
C PHE A 127 16.85 5.20 8.14
N ALA A 128 17.25 5.49 9.38
CA ALA A 128 18.43 4.92 10.03
C ALA A 128 18.10 3.56 10.65
N THR A 129 19.08 2.65 10.60
CA THR A 129 19.03 1.34 11.24
C THR A 129 18.73 1.50 12.74
N ASN A 130 17.66 0.87 13.21
CA ASN A 130 17.33 0.87 14.63
C ASN A 130 18.40 0.08 15.41
N VAL A 131 19.09 0.76 16.33
CA VAL A 131 20.23 0.21 17.08
C VAL A 131 19.82 -0.33 18.45
N ARG A 132 18.55 -0.18 18.85
CA ARG A 132 18.11 -0.41 20.24
C ARG A 132 17.63 -1.83 20.56
N ASP A 133 17.12 -2.60 19.59
CA ASP A 133 16.76 -4.01 19.81
C ASP A 133 17.57 -4.95 18.88
N PRO A 134 18.62 -5.62 19.40
CA PRO A 134 19.45 -6.51 18.60
C PRO A 134 18.70 -7.74 18.05
N ARG A 135 17.53 -8.11 18.61
CA ARG A 135 16.74 -9.27 18.16
C ARG A 135 16.04 -9.04 16.83
N PHE A 136 15.66 -7.79 16.53
CA PHE A 136 14.94 -7.41 15.31
C PHE A 136 15.80 -6.64 14.30
N LEU A 137 17.06 -6.38 14.64
CA LEU A 137 17.97 -5.53 13.86
C LEU A 137 18.19 -6.04 12.43
N GLY A 138 18.34 -7.36 12.26
CA GLY A 138 18.46 -7.97 10.93
C GLY A 138 17.20 -7.83 10.07
N TYR A 139 16.03 -8.02 10.67
CA TYR A 139 14.73 -7.84 10.01
C TYR A 139 14.52 -6.38 9.60
N LEU A 140 14.70 -5.44 10.53
CA LEU A 140 14.53 -4.00 10.28
C LEU A 140 15.48 -3.50 9.20
N ASN A 141 16.76 -3.92 9.22
CA ASN A 141 17.72 -3.56 8.18
C ASN A 141 17.34 -4.10 6.80
N LYS A 142 16.73 -5.29 6.74
CA LYS A 142 16.20 -5.83 5.48
C LYS A 142 15.02 -5.00 4.96
N GLN A 143 14.10 -4.61 5.84
CA GLN A 143 12.96 -3.77 5.48
C GLN A 143 13.39 -2.37 5.02
N LEU A 144 14.39 -1.77 5.69
CA LEU A 144 14.96 -0.49 5.28
C LEU A 144 15.56 -0.52 3.87
N ARG A 145 16.18 -1.63 3.45
CA ARG A 145 16.67 -1.79 2.07
C ARG A 145 15.51 -1.81 1.07
N HIS A 146 14.47 -2.58 1.34
CA HIS A 146 13.28 -2.64 0.47
C HIS A 146 12.55 -1.29 0.41
N LEU A 147 12.48 -0.56 1.53
CA LEU A 147 11.92 0.79 1.58
C LEU A 147 12.73 1.78 0.72
N ARG A 148 14.07 1.69 0.76
CA ARG A 148 14.96 2.50 -0.08
C ARG A 148 14.78 2.29 -1.57
N GLU A 149 14.39 1.09 -1.97
CA GLU A 149 14.06 0.78 -3.36
C GLU A 149 12.64 1.24 -3.73
N ALA A 150 11.67 1.03 -2.83
CA ALA A 150 10.26 1.23 -3.12
C ALA A 150 9.84 2.70 -3.07
N LEU A 151 10.27 3.45 -2.04
CA LEU A 151 9.81 4.82 -1.81
C LEU A 151 10.11 5.76 -3.00
N PRO A 152 11.32 5.82 -3.57
CA PRO A 152 11.58 6.69 -4.72
C PRO A 152 10.74 6.34 -5.95
N ARG A 153 10.47 5.04 -6.16
CA ARG A 153 9.65 4.58 -7.30
C ARG A 153 8.20 5.04 -7.16
N VAL A 154 7.59 4.82 -5.99
CA VAL A 154 6.20 5.23 -5.74
C VAL A 154 6.06 6.73 -5.70
N TRP A 155 7.01 7.43 -5.07
CA TRP A 155 6.99 8.88 -5.01
C TRP A 155 7.03 9.50 -6.42
N ARG A 156 7.97 9.07 -7.27
CA ARG A 156 8.04 9.55 -8.66
C ARG A 156 6.79 9.21 -9.46
N PHE A 157 6.14 8.08 -9.15
CA PHE A 157 4.87 7.70 -9.76
C PHE A 157 3.75 8.69 -9.37
N TYR A 158 3.70 9.09 -8.10
CA TYR A 158 2.78 10.12 -7.62
C TYR A 158 3.11 11.50 -8.24
N GLU A 159 4.38 11.86 -8.39
CA GLU A 159 4.78 13.12 -9.04
C GLU A 159 4.31 13.19 -10.49
N ARG A 160 4.46 12.11 -11.27
CA ARG A 160 3.92 12.05 -12.64
C ARG A 160 2.40 12.12 -12.68
N ALA A 161 1.70 11.51 -11.72
CA ALA A 161 0.25 11.62 -11.63
C ALA A 161 -0.18 13.06 -11.30
N ALA A 162 0.50 13.70 -10.37
CA ALA A 162 0.29 15.09 -9.98
C ALA A 162 0.51 16.06 -11.15
N GLU A 163 1.60 15.90 -11.89
CA GLU A 163 1.92 16.72 -13.07
C GLU A 163 0.88 16.57 -14.19
N ALA A 164 0.34 15.35 -14.36
CA ALA A 164 -0.65 15.05 -15.38
C ALA A 164 -2.11 15.35 -14.96
N GLY A 165 -2.36 15.70 -13.69
CA GLY A 165 -3.72 15.86 -13.16
C GLY A 165 -4.51 14.55 -13.10
N ASN A 166 -3.82 13.42 -12.93
CA ASN A 166 -4.41 12.08 -12.91
C ASN A 166 -4.65 11.57 -11.50
N ALA A 167 -5.54 10.59 -11.40
CA ALA A 167 -5.77 9.86 -10.17
C ALA A 167 -4.85 8.64 -10.06
N ILE A 168 -4.77 8.09 -8.85
CA ILE A 168 -4.04 6.85 -8.56
C ILE A 168 -5.02 5.85 -7.95
N LEU A 169 -5.16 4.70 -8.61
CA LEU A 169 -5.85 3.54 -8.06
C LEU A 169 -4.80 2.57 -7.50
N VAL A 170 -4.96 2.18 -6.24
CA VAL A 170 -4.11 1.19 -5.56
C VAL A 170 -4.92 -0.08 -5.33
N VAL A 171 -4.35 -1.23 -5.70
CA VAL A 171 -4.98 -2.55 -5.51
C VAL A 171 -4.00 -3.49 -4.81
N ASP A 172 -4.44 -4.12 -3.72
CA ASP A 172 -3.70 -5.23 -3.10
C ASP A 172 -3.93 -6.50 -3.89
N LEU A 173 -2.88 -6.95 -4.59
CA LEU A 173 -2.96 -8.12 -5.44
C LEU A 173 -3.14 -9.42 -4.62
N ARG A 174 -2.89 -9.39 -3.31
CA ARG A 174 -3.18 -10.53 -2.43
C ARG A 174 -4.67 -10.65 -2.17
N ALA A 175 -5.39 -9.54 -2.09
CA ALA A 175 -6.85 -9.55 -2.01
C ALA A 175 -7.45 -10.08 -3.33
N ARG A 176 -6.86 -9.76 -4.48
CA ARG A 176 -7.25 -10.31 -5.79
C ARG A 176 -6.96 -11.81 -5.90
N ASP A 177 -5.80 -12.25 -5.41
CA ASP A 177 -5.37 -13.64 -5.48
C ASP A 177 -5.83 -14.44 -4.25
N LEU A 178 -6.75 -13.89 -3.47
CA LEU A 178 -7.19 -14.47 -2.21
C LEU A 178 -7.91 -15.80 -2.45
N PHE A 179 -7.60 -16.79 -1.64
CA PHE A 179 -8.28 -18.07 -1.65
C PHE A 179 -8.89 -18.32 -0.28
N GLU A 180 -10.05 -18.98 -0.26
CA GLU A 180 -10.65 -19.45 0.98
C GLU A 180 -9.85 -20.68 1.45
N PRO A 181 -9.26 -20.64 2.66
CA PRO A 181 -8.48 -21.76 3.15
C PRO A 181 -9.37 -22.99 3.37
N GLY A 182 -8.90 -24.14 2.91
CA GLY A 182 -9.53 -25.44 3.17
C GLY A 182 -9.36 -25.88 4.63
N ALA A 183 -10.05 -26.96 5.02
CA ALA A 183 -10.06 -27.43 6.42
C ALA A 183 -8.65 -27.70 7.00
N VAL A 184 -7.74 -28.27 6.20
CA VAL A 184 -6.35 -28.57 6.60
C VAL A 184 -5.53 -27.28 6.78
N GLU A 185 -5.75 -26.28 5.94
CA GLU A 185 -5.05 -24.98 6.04
C GLU A 185 -5.55 -24.18 7.24
N ARG A 186 -6.85 -24.26 7.54
CA ARG A 186 -7.43 -23.66 8.76
C ARG A 186 -6.84 -24.28 10.02
N GLU A 187 -6.68 -25.60 10.05
CA GLU A 187 -6.05 -26.29 11.18
C GLU A 187 -4.59 -25.85 11.34
N ALA A 188 -3.82 -25.76 10.25
CA ALA A 188 -2.44 -25.28 10.29
C ALA A 188 -2.30 -23.82 10.76
N MET A 189 -3.27 -22.96 10.44
CA MET A 189 -3.28 -21.55 10.87
C MET A 189 -3.59 -21.36 12.37
N LEU A 190 -4.29 -22.31 13.02
CA LEU A 190 -4.59 -22.26 14.45
C LEU A 190 -3.41 -22.68 15.34
N TYR A 191 -2.43 -23.39 14.77
CA TYR A 191 -1.32 -24.00 15.51
C TYR A 191 0.07 -23.43 15.13
N GLY A 192 0.14 -22.40 14.27
CA GLY A 192 1.37 -21.73 13.83
C GLY A 192 1.57 -20.36 14.47
#